data_AF-A0A914NX86-F1
#
_entry.id   AF-A0A914NX86-F1
#
_cell.length_a   1.000
_cell.length_b   1.000
_cell.length_c   1.000
_cell.angle_alpha   90.00
_cell.angle_beta   90.00
_cell.angle_gamma   90.00
#
_symmetry.space_group_name_H-M   'P 1'
#
loop_
_entity.id
_entity.type
_entity.pdbx_description
1 polymer ?
#
loop_
_entity_poly.entity_id
_entity_poly.type
_entity_poly.pdbx_seq_one_letter_code
_entity_poly.pdbx_strand_id
1 'polypeptide(L)'
;MTNSDEKDISNYMRFFCTRMVQAVVQARMGKMHPSPCVQASDQMIWFNLVMDEIGEVAAYLKSTIGRNYPPDCSVFSLEFILLTADGDKLPLETWLVRLDKECADKFVNIRTTLYQQMSTLLKSIIVASRFTPAYRHYVRNQGPDTFIFCYKVFDGEPDLSILGEETKYRRLGYLPSPFGAISVELYFRTKMEIQPQPFVPEEEILEEEKSRTNIGIAIPNEGSRIVPVSPTSLDNINLFSTSPVSQV
;
A
#
# COMPACT_ATOMS: atom_id res chain seq x y z
N MET A 1 23.54 -23.04 3.17
CA MET A 1 22.29 -22.41 3.64
C MET A 1 21.61 -23.38 4.57
N THR A 2 21.04 -22.89 5.67
CA THR A 2 20.37 -23.73 6.67
C THR A 2 18.85 -23.67 6.47
N ASN A 3 18.12 -24.71 6.86
CA ASN A 3 16.64 -24.72 6.86
C ASN A 3 16.07 -23.54 7.67
N SER A 4 16.81 -23.06 8.69
CA SER A 4 16.46 -21.87 9.45
C SER A 4 16.46 -20.59 8.61
N ASP A 5 17.39 -20.45 7.67
CA ASP A 5 17.52 -19.25 6.84
C ASP A 5 16.36 -19.13 5.84
N GLU A 6 15.90 -20.27 5.29
CA GLU A 6 14.73 -20.36 4.41
C GLU A 6 13.43 -19.97 5.13
N LYS A 7 13.30 -20.38 6.39
CA LYS A 7 12.18 -19.98 7.23
C LYS A 7 12.23 -18.50 7.58
N ASP A 8 13.42 -17.97 7.86
CA ASP A 8 13.62 -16.55 8.17
C ASP A 8 13.23 -15.66 6.97
N ILE A 9 13.69 -15.96 5.76
CA ILE A 9 13.33 -15.17 4.56
C ILE A 9 11.82 -15.22 4.26
N SER A 10 11.20 -16.39 4.39
CA SER A 10 9.76 -16.55 4.18
C SER A 10 8.94 -15.75 5.20
N ASN A 11 9.42 -15.67 6.45
CA ASN A 11 8.84 -14.79 7.46
C ASN A 11 9.03 -13.32 7.08
N TYR A 12 10.26 -12.91 6.74
CA TYR A 12 10.56 -11.53 6.43
C TYR A 12 9.73 -11.02 5.26
N MET A 13 9.64 -11.75 4.16
CA MET A 13 8.84 -11.34 3.01
C MET A 13 7.35 -11.23 3.35
N ARG A 14 6.78 -12.23 4.04
CA ARG A 14 5.37 -12.18 4.48
C ARG A 14 5.08 -10.96 5.35
N PHE A 15 5.90 -10.71 6.37
CA PHE A 15 5.69 -9.56 7.26
C PHE A 15 5.97 -8.24 6.54
N PHE A 16 6.95 -8.19 5.65
CA PHE A 16 7.28 -7.01 4.87
C PHE A 16 6.15 -6.61 3.92
N CYS A 17 5.63 -7.55 3.12
CA CYS A 17 4.50 -7.32 2.23
C CYS A 17 3.24 -6.93 3.03
N THR A 18 2.97 -7.60 4.16
CA THR A 18 1.85 -7.24 5.04
C THR A 18 1.97 -5.81 5.56
N ARG A 19 3.15 -5.43 6.08
CA ARG A 19 3.40 -4.08 6.60
C ARG A 19 3.39 -3.01 5.51
N MET A 20 3.85 -3.35 4.31
CA MET A 20 3.73 -2.49 3.13
C MET A 20 2.27 -2.22 2.79
N VAL A 21 1.41 -3.25 2.71
CA VAL A 21 -0.02 -3.05 2.44
C VAL A 21 -0.67 -2.19 3.52
N GLN A 22 -0.41 -2.49 4.80
CA GLN A 22 -0.92 -1.68 5.92
C GLN A 22 -0.50 -0.21 5.78
N ALA A 23 0.78 0.06 5.52
CA ALA A 23 1.29 1.41 5.35
C ALA A 23 0.64 2.17 4.18
N VAL A 24 0.53 1.53 3.01
CA VAL A 24 0.01 2.20 1.81
C VAL A 24 -1.51 2.38 1.92
N VAL A 25 -2.25 1.39 2.43
CA VAL A 25 -3.69 1.51 2.66
C VAL A 25 -3.99 2.62 3.66
N GLN A 26 -3.28 2.68 4.80
CA GLN A 26 -3.43 3.77 5.78
C GLN A 26 -3.16 5.15 5.16
N ALA A 27 -2.18 5.25 4.25
CA ALA A 27 -1.91 6.48 3.52
C ALA A 27 -3.03 6.87 2.54
N ARG A 28 -3.96 5.97 2.21
CA ARG A 28 -5.11 6.24 1.32
C ARG A 28 -6.40 6.51 2.08
N MET A 29 -6.46 6.32 3.40
CA MET A 29 -7.66 6.53 4.21
C MET A 29 -7.99 8.00 4.52
N GLY A 30 -7.17 8.96 4.10
CA GLY A 30 -7.42 10.39 4.35
C GLY A 30 -7.09 10.89 5.77
N LYS A 31 -6.71 9.99 6.68
CA LYS A 31 -6.40 10.30 8.08
C LYS A 31 -4.90 10.18 8.38
N MET A 32 -4.41 10.99 9.31
CA MET A 32 -3.07 10.83 9.85
C MET A 32 -3.05 9.70 10.87
N HIS A 33 -2.06 8.81 10.74
CA HIS A 33 -1.82 7.71 11.66
C HIS A 33 -0.47 7.94 12.35
N PRO A 34 -0.45 8.61 13.53
CA PRO A 34 0.79 8.83 14.27
C PRO A 34 1.20 7.54 15.00
N SER A 35 2.44 7.09 14.78
CA SER A 35 3.04 6.00 15.54
C SER A 35 4.06 6.55 16.54
N PRO A 36 3.94 6.28 17.85
CA PRO A 36 4.93 6.70 18.83
C PRO A 36 6.23 5.89 18.68
N CYS A 37 7.36 6.51 19.04
CA CYS A 37 8.60 5.77 19.27
C CYS A 37 8.52 5.08 20.63
N VAL A 38 8.77 3.76 20.66
CA VAL A 38 8.73 2.97 21.89
C VAL A 38 10.11 2.36 22.17
N GLN A 39 10.46 2.25 23.46
CA GLN A 39 11.59 1.43 23.87
C GLN A 39 11.17 -0.03 23.78
N ALA A 40 12.00 -0.86 23.16
CA ALA A 40 11.69 -2.26 22.92
C ALA A 40 11.65 -3.03 24.25
N SER A 41 10.46 -3.23 24.82
CA SER A 41 10.32 -4.10 26.00
C SER A 41 9.29 -5.22 25.91
N ASP A 42 8.20 -5.15 25.13
CA ASP A 42 7.20 -6.23 25.20
C ASP A 42 6.50 -6.65 23.89
N GLN A 43 6.79 -6.00 22.76
CA GLN A 43 6.15 -6.32 21.48
C GLN A 43 7.15 -6.72 20.41
N MET A 44 6.78 -7.72 19.60
CA MET A 44 7.54 -8.16 18.44
C MET A 44 7.40 -7.11 17.32
N ILE A 45 8.27 -6.11 17.35
CA ILE A 45 8.27 -5.01 16.38
C ILE A 45 9.06 -5.43 15.14
N TRP A 46 8.34 -5.83 14.10
CA TRP A 46 8.94 -6.14 12.80
C TRP A 46 9.57 -4.90 12.16
N PHE A 47 10.75 -5.08 11.59
CA PHE A 47 11.50 -4.07 10.86
C PHE A 47 11.74 -2.78 11.63
N ASN A 48 11.80 -2.84 12.97
CA ASN A 48 12.04 -1.68 13.84
C ASN A 48 11.05 -0.53 13.58
N LEU A 49 9.80 -0.86 13.22
CA LEU A 49 8.76 0.10 12.90
C LEU A 49 7.48 -0.20 13.65
N VAL A 50 7.07 0.73 14.52
CA VAL A 50 5.76 0.70 15.17
C VAL A 50 4.71 1.09 14.15
N MET A 51 3.74 0.20 13.93
CA MET A 51 2.64 0.42 13.02
C MET A 51 1.44 -0.38 13.51
N ASP A 52 0.31 0.30 13.65
CA ASP A 52 -0.94 -0.36 13.98
C ASP A 52 -1.42 -1.14 12.75
N GLU A 53 -1.99 -2.33 12.98
CA GLU A 53 -2.56 -3.14 11.91
C GLU A 53 -4.08 -2.92 11.86
N ILE A 54 -4.59 -2.62 10.66
CA ILE A 54 -6.03 -2.61 10.42
C ILE A 54 -6.47 -4.07 10.29
N GLY A 55 -7.34 -4.51 11.20
CA GLY A 55 -7.81 -5.90 11.27
C GLY A 55 -8.50 -6.38 9.98
N GLU A 56 -9.26 -5.51 9.33
CA GLU A 56 -9.92 -5.83 8.05
C GLU A 56 -8.91 -6.06 6.92
N VAL A 57 -7.86 -5.24 6.83
CA VAL A 57 -6.77 -5.43 5.87
C VAL A 57 -6.04 -6.75 6.14
N ALA A 58 -5.80 -7.08 7.41
CA ALA A 58 -5.17 -8.35 7.79
C ALA A 58 -6.05 -9.56 7.42
N ALA A 59 -7.35 -9.48 7.65
CA ALA A 59 -8.31 -10.51 7.27
C ALA A 59 -8.37 -10.69 5.74
N TYR A 60 -8.41 -9.59 5.00
CA TYR A 60 -8.39 -9.59 3.53
C TYR A 60 -7.11 -10.23 2.96
N LEU A 61 -5.93 -9.86 3.49
CA LEU A 61 -4.67 -10.48 3.08
C LEU A 61 -4.66 -11.99 3.37
N LYS A 62 -5.19 -12.41 4.52
CA LYS A 62 -5.28 -13.82 4.89
C LYS A 62 -6.22 -14.61 3.97
N SER A 63 -7.34 -14.03 3.55
CA SER A 63 -8.29 -14.71 2.65
C SER A 63 -7.79 -14.76 1.20
N THR A 64 -7.11 -13.70 0.76
CA THR A 64 -6.74 -13.53 -0.66
C THR A 64 -5.37 -14.12 -0.98
N ILE A 65 -4.37 -13.88 -0.13
CA ILE A 65 -2.98 -14.31 -0.35
C ILE A 65 -2.66 -15.57 0.47
N GLY A 66 -3.26 -15.71 1.65
CA GLY A 66 -3.03 -16.85 2.53
C GLY A 66 -1.56 -16.95 2.97
N ARG A 67 -0.80 -17.82 2.31
CA ARG A 67 0.64 -18.01 2.55
C ARG A 67 1.51 -17.67 1.33
N ASN A 68 0.92 -17.29 0.22
CA ASN A 68 1.59 -17.14 -1.07
C ASN A 68 2.29 -15.78 -1.22
N TYR A 69 3.27 -15.53 -0.36
CA TYR A 69 4.17 -14.38 -0.44
C TYR A 69 5.50 -14.84 -1.07
N PRO A 70 6.35 -13.93 -1.58
CA PRO A 70 7.70 -14.34 -1.93
C PRO A 70 8.39 -14.97 -0.71
N PRO A 71 9.24 -16.01 -0.85
CA PRO A 71 9.73 -16.60 -2.09
C PRO A 71 8.79 -17.63 -2.77
N ASP A 72 7.62 -17.90 -2.19
CA ASP A 72 6.67 -18.89 -2.72
C ASP A 72 6.01 -18.41 -4.02
N CYS A 73 5.73 -17.10 -4.13
CA CYS A 73 5.44 -16.44 -5.39
C CYS A 73 6.63 -15.56 -5.86
N SER A 74 6.73 -15.30 -7.16
CA SER A 74 7.77 -14.42 -7.71
C SER A 74 7.43 -12.94 -7.54
N VAL A 75 6.15 -12.60 -7.57
CA VAL A 75 5.64 -11.23 -7.58
C VAL A 75 4.42 -11.12 -6.67
N PHE A 76 4.44 -10.12 -5.79
CA PHE A 76 3.32 -9.71 -4.96
C PHE A 76 2.88 -8.30 -5.39
N SER A 77 1.59 -8.16 -5.67
CA SER A 77 1.02 -6.97 -6.31
C SER A 77 -0.07 -6.34 -5.44
N LEU A 78 -0.02 -5.01 -5.32
CA LEU A 78 -1.04 -4.18 -4.67
C LEU A 78 -1.45 -3.06 -5.63
N GLU A 79 -2.73 -3.03 -6.00
CA GLU A 79 -3.30 -2.02 -6.89
C GLU A 79 -4.26 -1.10 -6.14
N PHE A 80 -4.24 0.19 -6.48
CA PHE A 80 -5.23 1.17 -6.04
C PHE A 80 -6.04 1.68 -7.23
N ILE A 81 -7.35 1.69 -7.04
CA ILE A 81 -8.35 2.12 -8.01
C ILE A 81 -9.26 3.12 -7.31
N LEU A 82 -9.56 4.23 -7.98
CA LEU A 82 -10.61 5.14 -7.55
C LEU A 82 -11.93 4.70 -8.20
N LEU A 83 -12.98 4.56 -7.39
CA LEU A 83 -14.33 4.24 -7.83
C LEU A 83 -15.22 5.45 -7.61
N THR A 84 -15.83 6.00 -8.65
CA THR A 84 -16.78 7.12 -8.54
C THR A 84 -18.16 6.65 -8.09
N ALA A 85 -18.98 7.58 -7.58
CA ALA A 85 -20.38 7.31 -7.26
C ALA A 85 -21.19 6.83 -8.49
N ASP A 86 -20.79 7.26 -9.69
CA ASP A 86 -21.39 6.86 -10.97
C ASP A 86 -20.93 5.47 -11.45
N GLY A 87 -20.00 4.83 -10.74
CA GLY A 87 -19.49 3.49 -11.04
C GLY A 87 -18.23 3.46 -11.91
N ASP A 88 -17.71 4.61 -12.35
CA ASP A 88 -16.47 4.68 -13.12
C ASP A 88 -15.27 4.26 -12.28
N LYS A 89 -14.35 3.53 -12.91
CA LYS A 89 -13.12 3.03 -12.29
C LYS A 89 -11.91 3.71 -12.90
N LEU A 90 -11.04 4.24 -12.05
CA LEU A 90 -9.80 4.89 -12.42
C LEU A 90 -8.61 4.21 -11.72
N PRO A 91 -7.86 3.32 -12.40
CA PRO A 91 -6.63 2.76 -11.85
C PRO A 91 -5.59 3.87 -11.61
N LEU A 92 -5.06 3.95 -10.39
CA LEU A 92 -4.19 5.04 -9.96
C LEU A 92 -2.75 4.59 -9.74
N GLU A 93 -2.55 3.46 -9.07
CA GLU A 93 -1.23 3.00 -8.64
C GLU A 93 -1.14 1.49 -8.63
N THR A 94 0.04 0.99 -8.96
CA THR A 94 0.40 -0.42 -8.85
C THR A 94 1.75 -0.53 -8.14
N TRP A 95 1.75 -1.23 -7.01
CA TRP A 95 2.90 -1.46 -6.16
C TRP A 95 3.31 -2.93 -6.24
N LEU A 96 4.58 -3.19 -6.54
CA LEU A 96 5.10 -4.55 -6.75
C LEU A 96 6.24 -4.84 -5.80
N VAL A 97 6.22 -6.05 -5.24
CA VAL A 97 7.37 -6.66 -4.57
C VAL A 97 7.77 -7.87 -5.38
N ARG A 98 8.97 -7.85 -5.97
CA ARG A 98 9.51 -8.99 -6.71
C ARG A 98 10.67 -9.64 -5.96
N LEU A 99 10.81 -10.94 -6.14
CA LEU A 99 12.02 -11.67 -5.75
C LEU A 99 12.59 -12.37 -6.99
N ASP A 100 13.69 -11.83 -7.52
CA ASP A 100 14.42 -12.43 -8.62
C ASP A 100 15.47 -13.43 -8.08
N LYS A 101 15.19 -14.72 -8.21
CA LYS A 101 16.05 -15.82 -7.73
C LYS A 101 17.38 -15.93 -8.50
N GLU A 102 17.47 -15.37 -9.71
CA GLU A 102 18.69 -15.42 -10.52
C GLU A 102 19.76 -14.44 -10.00
N CYS A 103 19.34 -13.36 -9.35
CA CYS A 103 20.19 -12.30 -8.86
C CYS A 103 20.57 -12.47 -7.38
N ALA A 104 21.07 -13.65 -6.99
CA ALA A 104 21.41 -13.96 -5.60
C ALA A 104 22.82 -13.48 -5.20
N ASP A 105 22.93 -12.89 -4.01
CA ASP A 105 24.20 -12.55 -3.34
C ASP A 105 24.33 -13.33 -2.03
N LYS A 106 25.21 -14.34 -2.04
CA LYS A 106 25.42 -15.25 -0.90
C LYS A 106 26.17 -14.61 0.27
N PHE A 107 26.78 -13.44 0.09
CA PHE A 107 27.56 -12.77 1.13
C PHE A 107 26.70 -11.91 2.06
N VAL A 108 25.45 -11.64 1.69
CA VAL A 108 24.53 -10.84 2.49
C VAL A 108 24.04 -11.63 3.71
N ASN A 109 24.25 -11.09 4.90
CA ASN A 109 23.69 -11.65 6.13
C ASN A 109 22.20 -11.32 6.24
N ILE A 110 21.36 -12.35 6.32
CA ILE A 110 19.91 -12.18 6.33
C ILE A 110 19.39 -11.54 7.62
N ARG A 111 19.97 -11.91 8.78
CA ARG A 111 19.44 -11.53 10.10
C ARG A 111 19.84 -10.10 10.49
N THR A 112 20.92 -9.59 9.90
CA THR A 112 21.40 -8.23 10.16
C THR A 112 21.19 -7.33 8.95
N THR A 113 22.02 -7.50 7.91
CA THR A 113 22.08 -6.61 6.75
C THR A 113 20.75 -6.55 6.00
N LEU A 114 20.22 -7.70 5.59
CA LEU A 114 18.97 -7.74 4.83
C LEU A 114 17.80 -7.18 5.65
N TYR A 115 17.68 -7.60 6.91
CA TYR A 115 16.62 -7.13 7.80
C TYR A 115 16.63 -5.60 7.97
N GLN A 116 17.81 -5.00 8.15
CA GLN A 116 17.97 -3.53 8.26
C GLN A 116 17.67 -2.83 6.94
N GLN A 117 18.07 -3.41 5.81
CA GLN A 117 17.76 -2.88 4.49
C GLN A 117 16.25 -2.93 4.21
N MET A 118 15.57 -4.01 4.56
CA MET A 118 14.10 -4.13 4.47
C MET A 118 13.40 -3.11 5.38
N SER A 119 13.91 -2.88 6.59
CA SER A 119 13.43 -1.81 7.48
C SER A 119 13.54 -0.43 6.84
N THR A 120 14.68 -0.14 6.23
CA THR A 120 14.90 1.14 5.51
C THR A 120 13.97 1.26 4.31
N LEU A 121 13.79 0.17 3.54
CA LEU A 121 12.90 0.15 2.39
C LEU A 121 11.43 0.36 2.79
N LEU A 122 10.99 -0.20 3.92
CA LEU A 122 9.64 0.04 4.43
C LEU A 122 9.40 1.51 4.81
N LYS A 123 10.42 2.20 5.37
CA LYS A 123 10.38 3.66 5.57
C LYS A 123 10.27 4.41 4.24
N SER A 124 11.04 3.99 3.22
CA SER A 124 10.95 4.55 1.88
C SER A 124 9.56 4.36 1.27
N ILE A 125 8.91 3.21 1.46
CA ILE A 125 7.52 2.95 1.04
C ILE A 125 6.54 3.89 1.74
N ILE A 126 6.66 4.08 3.05
CA ILE A 126 5.80 4.98 3.82
C ILE A 126 5.89 6.41 3.27
N VAL A 127 7.10 6.90 3.00
CA VAL A 127 7.29 8.22 2.37
C VAL A 127 6.78 8.21 0.93
N ALA A 128 7.05 7.14 0.18
CA ALA A 128 6.65 6.98 -1.20
C ALA A 128 5.13 7.11 -1.38
N SER A 129 4.39 6.50 -0.44
CA SER A 129 2.93 6.46 -0.46
C SER A 129 2.29 7.85 -0.40
N ARG A 130 3.01 8.88 0.02
CA ARG A 130 2.50 10.25 0.17
C ARG A 130 2.95 11.19 -0.95
N PHE A 131 3.83 10.78 -1.87
CA PHE A 131 4.26 11.68 -2.96
C PHE A 131 3.43 11.56 -4.23
N THR A 132 2.66 10.49 -4.41
CA THR A 132 1.99 10.23 -5.68
C THR A 132 0.87 11.25 -5.95
N PRO A 133 0.49 11.49 -7.22
CA PRO A 133 -0.65 12.33 -7.55
C PRO A 133 -1.94 11.85 -6.88
N ALA A 134 -2.13 10.54 -6.74
CA ALA A 134 -3.29 9.95 -6.06
C ALA A 134 -3.43 10.46 -4.62
N TYR A 135 -2.33 10.47 -3.86
CA TYR A 135 -2.33 11.01 -2.51
C TYR A 135 -2.64 12.51 -2.48
N ARG A 136 -2.02 13.29 -3.37
CA ARG A 136 -2.14 14.75 -3.35
C ARG A 136 -3.54 15.25 -3.74
N HIS A 137 -4.17 14.60 -4.71
CA HIS A 137 -5.39 15.11 -5.33
C HIS A 137 -6.67 14.46 -4.77
N TYR A 138 -6.62 13.18 -4.40
CA TYR A 138 -7.84 12.41 -4.13
C TYR A 138 -8.02 12.00 -2.68
N VAL A 139 -6.95 11.66 -1.96
CA VAL A 139 -7.06 11.02 -0.63
C VAL A 139 -7.85 11.85 0.40
N ARG A 140 -7.78 13.18 0.35
CA ARG A 140 -8.54 14.05 1.27
C ARG A 140 -9.96 14.38 0.81
N ASN A 141 -10.29 14.12 -0.45
CA ASN A 141 -11.54 14.54 -1.10
C ASN A 141 -12.48 13.37 -1.38
N GLN A 142 -12.12 12.16 -0.93
CA GLN A 142 -12.94 10.96 -1.09
C GLN A 142 -14.19 11.02 -0.20
N GLY A 143 -15.28 10.43 -0.67
CA GLY A 143 -16.57 10.37 0.00
C GLY A 143 -17.57 9.50 -0.78
N PRO A 144 -18.63 9.01 -0.13
CA PRO A 144 -19.60 8.12 -0.77
C PRO A 144 -20.32 8.77 -1.96
N ASP A 145 -20.51 10.09 -1.91
CA ASP A 145 -21.19 10.86 -2.96
C ASP A 145 -20.24 11.36 -4.06
N THR A 146 -18.93 11.09 -3.95
CA THR A 146 -17.92 11.53 -4.92
C THR A 146 -17.19 10.33 -5.51
N PHE A 147 -16.25 9.79 -4.75
CA PHE A 147 -15.45 8.64 -5.09
C PHE A 147 -14.80 8.06 -3.85
N ILE A 148 -14.44 6.78 -3.91
CA ILE A 148 -13.74 6.07 -2.84
C ILE A 148 -12.47 5.42 -3.36
N PHE A 149 -11.47 5.26 -2.48
CA PHE A 149 -10.31 4.43 -2.76
C PHE A 149 -10.62 2.95 -2.52
N CYS A 150 -10.41 2.17 -3.55
CA CYS A 150 -10.46 0.73 -3.53
C CYS A 150 -9.06 0.17 -3.72
N TYR A 151 -8.79 -1.00 -3.15
CA TYR A 151 -7.52 -1.69 -3.36
C TYR A 151 -7.71 -3.18 -3.61
N LYS A 152 -6.73 -3.76 -4.29
CA LYS A 152 -6.69 -5.18 -4.65
C LYS A 152 -5.28 -5.71 -4.41
N VAL A 153 -5.19 -6.89 -3.79
CA VAL A 153 -3.91 -7.59 -3.57
C VAL A 153 -3.98 -8.96 -4.24
N PHE A 154 -2.90 -9.37 -4.90
CA PHE A 154 -2.79 -10.67 -5.56
C PHE A 154 -1.32 -11.04 -5.76
N ASP A 155 -1.05 -12.33 -5.95
CA ASP A 155 0.23 -12.79 -6.49
C ASP A 155 0.19 -12.84 -8.02
N GLY A 156 1.32 -12.50 -8.66
CA GLY A 156 1.45 -12.47 -10.11
C GLY A 156 1.63 -11.07 -10.71
N GLU A 157 1.97 -11.05 -12.00
CA GLU A 157 2.23 -9.81 -12.74
C GLU A 157 0.92 -9.06 -13.02
N PRO A 158 0.84 -7.75 -12.73
CA PRO A 158 -0.30 -6.91 -13.09
C PRO A 158 -0.31 -6.57 -14.58
N ASP A 159 -1.48 -6.23 -15.09
CA ASP A 159 -1.59 -5.47 -16.32
C ASP A 159 -1.32 -3.99 -16.04
N LEU A 160 -0.11 -3.52 -16.37
CA LEU A 160 0.28 -2.13 -16.17
C LEU A 160 -0.36 -1.16 -17.19
N SER A 161 -0.95 -1.67 -18.28
CA SER A 161 -1.55 -0.83 -19.31
C SER A 161 -2.79 -0.09 -18.81
N ILE A 162 -3.47 -0.62 -17.78
CA ILE A 162 -4.66 -0.04 -17.16
C ILE A 162 -4.41 1.33 -16.51
N LEU A 163 -3.15 1.63 -16.15
CA LEU A 163 -2.77 2.91 -15.56
C LEU A 163 -2.82 4.06 -16.58
N GLY A 164 -2.93 3.75 -17.86
CA GLY A 164 -3.12 4.71 -18.95
C GLY A 164 -1.84 5.42 -19.39
N GLU A 165 -2.02 6.42 -20.24
CA GLU A 165 -0.94 7.25 -20.76
C GLU A 165 -0.20 7.99 -19.64
N GLU A 166 1.08 8.30 -19.88
CA GLU A 166 1.98 8.99 -18.94
C GLU A 166 2.23 8.27 -17.61
N THR A 167 1.94 6.96 -17.52
CA THR A 167 2.31 6.16 -16.37
C THR A 167 3.79 6.32 -16.04
N LYS A 168 4.08 6.68 -14.79
CA LYS A 168 5.45 6.83 -14.30
C LYS A 168 5.87 5.62 -13.48
N TYR A 169 7.14 5.29 -13.60
CA TYR A 169 7.79 4.20 -12.88
C TYR A 169 8.80 4.73 -11.87
N ARG A 170 8.83 4.11 -10.69
CA ARG A 170 9.88 4.30 -9.69
C ARG A 170 10.21 2.98 -9.00
N ARG A 171 11.48 2.59 -9.05
CA ARG A 171 12.03 1.54 -8.17
C ARG A 171 12.42 2.17 -6.84
N LEU A 172 11.77 1.73 -5.76
CA LEU A 172 11.96 2.24 -4.40
C LEU A 172 13.13 1.55 -3.69
N GLY A 173 13.46 0.32 -4.07
CA GLY A 173 14.58 -0.42 -3.53
C GLY A 173 14.96 -1.63 -4.37
N TYR A 174 16.22 -2.05 -4.20
CA TYR A 174 16.78 -3.26 -4.77
C TYR A 174 17.76 -3.85 -3.74
N LEU A 175 17.43 -5.02 -3.19
CA LEU A 175 18.13 -5.64 -2.07
C LEU A 175 18.60 -7.04 -2.49
N PRO A 176 19.86 -7.20 -2.92
CA PRO A 176 20.45 -8.52 -3.13
C PRO A 176 20.39 -9.34 -1.83
N SER A 177 20.12 -10.63 -1.96
CA SER A 177 20.12 -11.56 -0.83
C SER A 177 20.56 -12.96 -1.27
N PRO A 178 20.86 -13.87 -0.32
CA PRO A 178 21.21 -15.25 -0.67
C PRO A 178 20.09 -16.02 -1.38
N PHE A 179 18.86 -15.50 -1.37
CA PHE A 179 17.66 -16.11 -1.95
C PHE A 179 17.22 -15.44 -3.27
N GLY A 180 18.00 -14.49 -3.77
CA GLY A 180 17.64 -13.64 -4.90
C GLY A 180 17.61 -12.16 -4.53
N ALA A 181 17.33 -11.31 -5.50
CA ALA A 181 17.21 -9.88 -5.28
C ALA A 181 15.75 -9.47 -5.06
N ILE A 182 15.49 -8.79 -3.95
CA ILE A 182 14.17 -8.20 -3.66
C ILE A 182 14.12 -6.83 -4.31
N SER A 183 13.13 -6.57 -5.18
CA SER A 183 12.83 -5.23 -5.68
C SER A 183 11.46 -4.77 -5.19
N VAL A 184 11.35 -3.46 -4.92
CA VAL A 184 10.05 -2.81 -4.72
C VAL A 184 9.89 -1.72 -5.77
N GLU A 185 8.78 -1.79 -6.47
CA GLU A 185 8.51 -0.99 -7.65
C GLU A 185 7.13 -0.34 -7.53
N LEU A 186 7.03 0.89 -8.02
CA LEU A 186 5.83 1.71 -7.97
C LEU A 186 5.56 2.27 -9.37
N TYR A 187 4.41 1.92 -9.91
CA TYR A 187 3.85 2.50 -11.12
C TYR A 187 2.66 3.38 -10.72
N PHE A 188 2.58 4.58 -11.27
CA PHE A 188 1.48 5.48 -10.93
C PHE A 188 1.08 6.37 -12.11
N ARG A 189 -0.22 6.58 -12.21
CA ARG A 189 -0.85 7.48 -13.17
C ARG A 189 -0.53 8.93 -12.82
N THR A 190 -0.22 9.75 -13.82
CA THR A 190 -0.14 11.21 -13.68
C THR A 190 -1.29 11.95 -14.36
N LYS A 191 -1.88 11.36 -15.41
CA LYS A 191 -3.06 11.90 -16.07
C LYS A 191 -4.33 11.46 -15.34
N MET A 192 -4.86 12.35 -14.50
CA MET A 192 -5.94 12.07 -13.55
C MET A 192 -7.36 12.27 -14.13
N GLU A 193 -7.50 12.24 -15.45
CA GLU A 193 -8.79 12.38 -16.12
C GLU A 193 -9.50 11.02 -16.19
N ILE A 194 -10.78 11.00 -15.82
CA ILE A 194 -11.66 9.85 -16.03
C ILE A 194 -12.18 9.96 -17.47
N GLN A 195 -11.75 9.04 -18.33
CA GLN A 195 -12.35 8.93 -19.66
C GLN A 195 -13.73 8.28 -19.47
N PRO A 196 -14.81 8.92 -19.93
CA PRO A 196 -16.13 8.31 -19.87
C PRO A 196 -16.09 6.99 -20.61
N GLN A 197 -16.49 5.89 -19.98
CA GLN A 197 -16.65 4.65 -20.74
C GLN A 197 -17.78 4.84 -21.76
N PRO A 198 -17.60 4.37 -23.01
CA PRO A 198 -18.72 4.30 -23.93
C PRO A 198 -19.82 3.43 -23.31
N PHE A 199 -21.08 3.79 -23.50
CA PHE A 199 -22.22 3.01 -23.01
C PHE A 199 -22.11 1.56 -23.50
N VAL A 200 -21.85 0.63 -22.57
CA VAL A 200 -21.87 -0.81 -22.81
C VAL A 200 -23.20 -1.34 -22.26
N PRO A 201 -24.04 -2.04 -23.05
CA PRO A 201 -25.29 -2.61 -22.56
C PRO A 201 -25.08 -3.54 -21.35
N GLU A 202 -25.99 -3.51 -20.38
CA GLU A 202 -25.91 -4.28 -19.11
C GLU A 202 -25.65 -5.78 -19.32
N GLU A 203 -26.06 -6.34 -20.47
CA GLU A 203 -25.87 -7.74 -20.84
C GLU A 203 -24.39 -8.12 -21.06
N GLU A 204 -23.57 -7.22 -21.62
CA GLU A 204 -22.12 -7.45 -21.83
C GLU A 204 -21.32 -7.26 -20.53
N ILE A 205 -21.78 -6.39 -19.63
CA ILE A 205 -21.17 -6.16 -18.31
C ILE A 205 -21.29 -7.40 -17.42
N LEU A 206 -22.44 -8.08 -17.46
CA LEU A 206 -22.70 -9.31 -16.69
C LEU A 206 -21.85 -10.51 -17.17
N GLU A 207 -21.43 -10.53 -18.43
CA GLU A 207 -20.53 -11.57 -18.96
C GLU A 207 -19.06 -11.31 -18.59
N GLU A 208 -18.60 -10.04 -18.65
CA GLU A 208 -17.26 -9.68 -18.17
C GLU A 208 -17.10 -9.88 -16.65
N GLU A 209 -18.10 -9.50 -15.84
CA GLU A 209 -18.04 -9.67 -14.39
C GLU A 209 -18.06 -11.14 -13.96
N LYS A 210 -18.78 -12.02 -14.68
CA LYS A 210 -18.73 -13.49 -14.45
C LYS A 210 -17.37 -14.10 -14.79
N SER A 211 -16.59 -13.49 -15.69
CA SER A 211 -15.23 -13.92 -16.00
C SER A 211 -14.18 -13.43 -14.98
N ARG A 212 -14.45 -12.29 -14.32
CA ARG A 212 -13.54 -11.64 -13.35
C ARG A 212 -13.90 -11.89 -11.88
N THR A 213 -15.03 -12.52 -11.59
CA THR A 213 -15.51 -12.83 -10.23
C THR A 213 -14.68 -13.96 -9.61
N ASN A 214 -13.50 -13.58 -9.14
CA ASN A 214 -12.90 -14.17 -7.95
C ASN A 214 -11.89 -13.26 -7.24
N ILE A 215 -11.83 -11.96 -7.57
CA ILE A 215 -10.89 -11.06 -6.91
C ILE A 215 -11.63 -9.93 -6.19
N GLY A 216 -11.82 -10.10 -4.89
CA GLY A 216 -12.48 -9.14 -4.03
C GLY A 216 -11.74 -7.81 -4.03
N ILE A 217 -12.41 -6.76 -4.48
CA ILE A 217 -11.97 -5.38 -4.29
C ILE A 217 -12.29 -5.00 -2.84
N ALA A 218 -11.29 -4.60 -2.07
CA ALA A 218 -11.47 -4.20 -0.69
C ALA A 218 -11.64 -2.68 -0.58
N ILE A 219 -12.65 -2.27 0.17
CA ILE A 219 -12.85 -0.89 0.63
C ILE A 219 -12.42 -0.88 2.10
N PRO A 220 -11.49 -0.01 2.53
CA PRO A 220 -11.17 0.12 3.95
C PRO A 220 -12.42 0.63 4.71
N ASN A 221 -13.04 -0.20 5.54
CA ASN A 221 -14.12 0.23 6.45
C ASN A 221 -13.56 0.43 7.86
N GLU A 222 -14.16 1.36 8.60
CA GLU A 222 -13.76 1.65 9.99
C GLU A 222 -14.63 0.80 10.93
N GLY A 223 -14.08 -0.31 11.43
CA GLY A 223 -14.73 -1.16 12.42
C GLY A 223 -14.98 -0.44 13.75
N SER A 224 -16.25 -0.14 14.03
CA SER A 224 -16.91 0.10 15.34
C SER A 224 -16.04 0.67 16.48
N ARG A 225 -15.88 1.99 16.53
CA ARG A 225 -15.53 2.69 17.77
C ARG A 225 -16.80 2.99 18.56
N ILE A 226 -16.99 2.33 19.70
CA ILE A 226 -17.84 2.89 20.77
C ILE A 226 -17.13 4.17 21.23
N VAL A 227 -17.72 5.31 20.89
CA VAL A 227 -17.28 6.62 21.34
C VAL A 227 -17.68 6.76 22.81
N PRO A 228 -16.75 6.95 23.78
CA PRO A 228 -17.11 7.66 24.98
C PRO A 228 -17.21 9.14 24.61
N VAL A 229 -18.41 9.68 24.71
CA VAL A 229 -18.65 11.12 24.60
C VAL A 229 -17.99 11.76 25.82
N SER A 230 -16.83 12.38 25.64
CA SER A 230 -16.26 13.27 26.66
C SER A 230 -16.58 14.72 26.27
N PRO A 231 -17.11 15.52 27.21
CA PRO A 231 -17.70 16.81 26.91
C PRO A 231 -16.63 17.90 26.79
N THR A 232 -16.81 18.79 25.81
CA THR A 232 -16.35 20.20 25.76
C THR A 232 -14.89 20.53 26.08
N SER A 233 -14.20 21.07 25.07
CA SER A 233 -13.83 22.50 25.11
C SER A 233 -13.55 22.98 23.68
N LEU A 234 -14.48 23.77 23.12
CA LEU A 234 -14.11 24.83 22.18
C LEU A 234 -13.16 25.74 22.95
N ASP A 235 -11.93 25.87 22.46
CA ASP A 235 -11.13 27.10 22.47
C ASP A 235 -9.70 26.75 22.06
N ASN A 236 -9.33 27.19 20.85
CA ASN A 236 -7.99 27.59 20.38
C ASN A 236 -7.93 27.46 18.85
N ILE A 237 -8.82 28.19 18.18
CA ILE A 237 -8.56 28.71 16.85
C ILE A 237 -7.81 30.03 17.07
N ASN A 238 -6.61 30.12 16.48
CA ASN A 238 -5.74 31.30 16.26
C ASN A 238 -4.34 31.14 16.87
N LEU A 239 -3.44 30.46 16.15
CA LEU A 239 -2.01 30.73 16.35
C LEU A 239 -1.12 30.39 15.13
N PHE A 240 -1.52 30.74 13.91
CA PHE A 240 -0.57 30.84 12.79
C PHE A 240 -1.00 31.92 11.80
N SER A 241 -0.73 33.18 12.16
CA SER A 241 -0.71 34.30 11.22
C SER A 241 0.54 35.13 11.50
N THR A 242 1.57 34.98 10.67
CA THR A 242 2.57 36.03 10.46
C THR A 242 3.07 35.94 9.02
N SER A 243 2.58 36.83 8.16
CA SER A 243 3.25 37.26 6.94
C SER A 243 4.34 38.28 7.30
N PRO A 244 5.51 38.31 6.65
CA PRO A 244 6.45 39.41 6.80
C PRO A 244 6.14 40.51 5.77
N VAL A 245 5.87 41.73 6.26
CA VAL A 245 5.86 42.95 5.46
C VAL A 245 7.16 43.70 5.74
N SER A 246 7.95 43.90 4.69
CA SER A 246 9.12 44.78 4.63
C SER A 246 8.72 46.23 4.87
N GLN A 247 9.50 46.98 5.66
CA GLN A 247 9.51 48.45 5.58
C GLN A 247 10.91 49.03 5.81
N VAL A 248 11.32 49.78 4.77
CA VAL A 248 12.20 50.98 4.65
C VAL A 248 13.65 50.87 5.09
#